data_AF-A0A3M2LBW1-F1
#
_entry.id   AF-A0A3M2LBW1-F1
#
_cell.length_a   1.000
_cell.length_b   1.000
_cell.length_c   1.000
_cell.angle_alpha   90.00
_cell.angle_beta   90.00
_cell.angle_gamma   90.00
#
_symmetry.space_group_name_H-M   'P 1'
#
loop_
_entity.id
_entity.type
_entity.pdbx_description
1 polymer ?
#
loop_
_entity_poly.entity_id
_entity_poly.type
_entity_poly.pdbx_seq_one_letter_code
_entity_poly.pdbx_strand_id
1 'polypeptide(L)'
;MTDRATLDTPSGDTPSGDTPGDAAGADRPGTPRVRRPHPIEIESFGILRSRVDLSPMPPLWRAVTERIIHSSADLEYAVDVLTTEEHLVSGLEALRAGAPVVTDVEMVAAGITARDTVCHVADPATGRMARAAGITRSAAAVRLSYAEVGPGAVWVVGCAPTALAEIIERGVRPALVIGLPVGFVGATESKQALRDSGLPQVSNVSEKGGSAVAAAACNALLYYEGDPQ
;
A
#
# COMPACT_ATOMS: atom_id res chain seq x y z
N MET A 1 47.58 -32.76 35.46
CA MET A 1 48.97 -33.18 35.70
C MET A 1 49.34 -34.23 34.66
N THR A 2 49.66 -33.76 33.45
CA THR A 2 50.42 -34.47 32.41
C THR A 2 50.89 -33.41 31.42
N ASP A 3 52.08 -33.66 30.86
CA ASP A 3 53.12 -32.71 30.48
C ASP A 3 53.35 -32.70 28.95
N ARG A 4 54.11 -31.69 28.48
CA ARG A 4 54.80 -31.55 27.16
C ARG A 4 53.96 -31.15 25.92
N ALA A 5 54.51 -30.50 24.89
CA ALA A 5 55.65 -29.60 24.67
C ALA A 5 55.60 -29.22 23.16
N THR A 6 55.65 -27.91 22.87
CA THR A 6 56.40 -27.17 21.83
C THR A 6 56.76 -27.79 20.45
N LEU A 7 56.25 -27.11 19.40
CA LEU A 7 56.71 -26.83 18.01
C LEU A 7 57.40 -27.92 17.15
N ASP A 8 56.91 -28.08 15.90
CA ASP A 8 57.62 -27.55 14.70
C ASP A 8 56.73 -27.55 13.45
N THR A 9 56.98 -26.62 12.52
CA THR A 9 56.33 -26.52 11.20
C THR A 9 57.39 -26.77 10.12
N PRO A 10 57.01 -27.21 8.91
CA PRO A 10 57.45 -26.38 7.79
C PRO A 10 56.39 -26.14 6.70
N SER A 11 56.61 -24.99 6.09
CA SER A 11 55.98 -24.31 4.96
C SER A 11 56.03 -25.08 3.63
N GLY A 12 54.96 -24.91 2.83
CA GLY A 12 54.88 -25.21 1.41
C GLY A 12 54.16 -24.08 0.67
N ASP A 13 54.71 -23.70 -0.49
CA ASP A 13 54.49 -22.46 -1.24
C ASP A 13 53.10 -22.23 -1.90
N THR A 14 52.85 -20.93 -2.09
CA THR A 14 51.88 -20.08 -2.84
C THR A 14 51.37 -20.56 -4.23
N PRO A 15 50.31 -19.98 -4.88
CA PRO A 15 49.99 -18.53 -4.89
C PRO A 15 48.53 -18.02 -5.06
N SER A 16 48.40 -16.72 -4.75
CA SER A 16 47.61 -15.64 -5.38
C SER A 16 46.09 -15.77 -5.56
N GLY A 17 45.38 -14.84 -4.91
CA GLY A 17 43.98 -14.48 -5.18
C GLY A 17 43.54 -13.28 -4.33
N ASP A 18 44.05 -12.09 -4.68
CA ASP A 18 43.47 -10.74 -4.43
C ASP A 18 41.92 -10.77 -4.58
N THR A 19 41.02 -10.06 -3.87
CA THR A 19 41.00 -8.86 -3.01
C THR A 19 39.65 -8.89 -2.25
N PRO A 20 39.50 -8.24 -1.07
CA PRO A 20 38.20 -8.09 -0.41
C PRO A 20 37.43 -6.85 -0.89
N GLY A 21 36.11 -6.86 -0.72
CA GLY A 21 35.34 -5.64 -0.47
C GLY A 21 34.30 -5.27 -1.51
N ASP A 22 33.06 -5.25 -1.05
CA ASP A 22 31.90 -4.64 -1.67
C ASP A 22 32.21 -3.30 -2.35
N ALA A 23 31.97 -3.24 -3.66
CA ALA A 23 31.58 -1.99 -4.30
C ALA A 23 30.07 -2.00 -4.41
N ALA A 24 29.40 -1.68 -3.30
CA ALA A 24 28.04 -1.17 -3.32
C ALA A 24 28.03 0.06 -4.25
N GLY A 25 27.44 -0.11 -5.43
CA GLY A 25 27.27 0.97 -6.38
C GLY A 25 26.50 2.10 -5.71
N ALA A 26 27.17 3.25 -5.56
CA ALA A 26 26.56 4.48 -5.09
C ALA A 26 25.35 4.80 -6.00
N ASP A 27 24.17 4.76 -5.39
CA ASP A 27 22.89 5.04 -6.04
C ASP A 27 22.90 6.49 -6.53
N ARG A 28 22.67 6.69 -7.83
CA ARG A 28 22.59 8.03 -8.41
C ARG A 28 21.20 8.59 -8.15
N PRO A 29 21.05 9.79 -7.57
CA PRO A 29 19.74 10.41 -7.42
C PRO A 29 19.13 10.67 -8.80
N GLY A 30 17.97 10.07 -9.08
CA GLY A 30 17.14 10.38 -10.24
C GLY A 30 16.87 9.25 -11.24
N THR A 31 17.43 8.06 -11.08
CA THR A 31 17.00 6.89 -11.87
C THR A 31 15.82 6.17 -11.19
N PRO A 32 14.66 6.01 -11.83
CA PRO A 32 13.57 5.19 -11.29
C PRO A 32 14.08 3.79 -10.98
N ARG A 33 14.02 3.38 -9.72
CA ARG A 33 14.43 2.04 -9.31
C ARG A 33 13.40 1.04 -9.85
N VAL A 34 13.70 0.44 -11.00
CA VAL A 34 12.86 -0.62 -11.61
C VAL A 34 12.74 -1.75 -10.59
N ARG A 35 11.52 -1.99 -10.09
CA ARG A 35 11.25 -3.04 -9.11
C ARG A 35 11.39 -4.39 -9.80
N ARG A 36 12.40 -5.18 -9.42
CA ARG A 36 12.49 -6.59 -9.82
C ARG A 36 11.76 -7.45 -8.80
N PRO A 37 10.66 -8.13 -9.15
CA PRO A 37 9.96 -9.02 -8.23
C PRO A 37 10.90 -10.14 -7.77
N HIS A 38 10.85 -10.48 -6.48
CA HIS A 38 11.62 -11.59 -5.94
C HIS A 38 11.04 -12.93 -6.46
N PRO A 39 11.85 -13.99 -6.68
CA PRO A 39 11.34 -15.29 -7.13
C PRO A 39 10.17 -15.85 -6.31
N ILE A 40 10.21 -15.68 -4.98
CA ILE A 40 9.11 -16.08 -4.08
C ILE A 40 7.79 -15.35 -4.40
N GLU A 41 7.87 -14.06 -4.74
CA GLU A 41 6.68 -13.29 -5.11
C GLU A 41 6.08 -13.83 -6.42
N ILE A 42 6.93 -14.12 -7.41
CA ILE A 42 6.52 -14.70 -8.69
C ILE A 42 5.83 -16.06 -8.47
N GLU A 43 6.45 -16.93 -7.68
CA GLU A 43 5.88 -18.25 -7.34
C GLU A 43 4.55 -18.12 -6.59
N SER A 44 4.48 -17.21 -5.61
CA SER A 44 3.27 -16.96 -4.83
C SER A 44 2.10 -16.50 -5.69
N PHE A 45 2.32 -15.59 -6.65
CA PHE A 45 1.30 -15.21 -7.62
C PHE A 45 0.90 -16.37 -8.55
N GLY A 46 1.84 -17.24 -8.91
CA GLY A 46 1.54 -18.47 -9.66
C GLY A 46 0.57 -19.38 -8.90
N ILE A 47 0.82 -19.62 -7.61
CA ILE A 47 -0.05 -20.42 -6.74
C ILE A 47 -1.42 -19.74 -6.56
N LEU A 48 -1.46 -18.42 -6.40
CA LEU A 48 -2.72 -17.67 -6.30
C LEU A 48 -3.58 -17.90 -7.55
N ARG A 49 -3.01 -17.67 -8.74
CA ARG A 49 -3.72 -17.81 -10.03
C ARG A 49 -4.14 -19.25 -10.33
N SER A 50 -3.51 -20.25 -9.71
CA SER A 50 -3.96 -21.64 -9.82
C SER A 50 -5.16 -21.96 -8.92
N ARG A 51 -5.49 -21.09 -7.95
CA ARG A 51 -6.59 -21.29 -6.99
C ARG A 51 -7.81 -20.44 -7.28
N VAL A 52 -7.65 -19.33 -7.99
CA VAL A 52 -8.75 -18.43 -8.36
C VAL A 52 -8.54 -17.86 -9.75
N ASP A 53 -9.59 -17.90 -10.57
CA ASP A 53 -9.59 -17.32 -11.91
C ASP A 53 -10.10 -15.88 -11.87
N LEU A 54 -9.19 -14.93 -12.09
CA LEU A 54 -9.46 -13.50 -12.19
C LEU A 54 -9.32 -13.00 -13.63
N SER A 55 -9.14 -13.89 -14.61
CA SER A 55 -9.04 -13.54 -16.02
C SER A 55 -10.28 -12.82 -16.60
N PRO A 56 -11.50 -12.94 -16.04
CA PRO A 56 -12.62 -12.11 -16.48
C PRO A 56 -12.54 -10.65 -16.02
N MET A 57 -11.74 -10.33 -15.00
CA MET A 57 -11.61 -8.95 -14.51
C MET A 57 -10.79 -8.10 -15.48
N PRO A 58 -11.12 -6.80 -15.61
CA PRO A 58 -10.27 -5.82 -16.32
C PRO A 58 -8.84 -5.74 -15.73
N PRO A 59 -7.84 -5.24 -16.48
CA PRO A 59 -6.43 -5.34 -16.12
C PRO A 59 -6.06 -4.72 -14.75
N LEU A 60 -6.47 -3.50 -14.46
CA LEU A 60 -6.16 -2.83 -13.19
C LEU A 60 -6.95 -3.44 -12.05
N TRP A 61 -8.23 -3.73 -12.26
CA TRP A 61 -9.05 -4.40 -11.26
C TRP A 61 -8.42 -5.75 -10.89
N ARG A 62 -8.02 -6.56 -11.87
CA ARG A 62 -7.31 -7.81 -11.64
C ARG A 62 -6.03 -7.58 -10.84
N ALA A 63 -5.19 -6.62 -11.23
CA ALA A 63 -3.93 -6.34 -10.54
C ALA A 63 -4.14 -5.94 -9.07
N VAL A 64 -5.14 -5.10 -8.80
CA VAL A 64 -5.51 -4.69 -7.44
C VAL A 64 -6.03 -5.88 -6.63
N THR A 65 -6.98 -6.65 -7.17
CA THR A 65 -7.55 -7.82 -6.50
C THR A 65 -6.49 -8.90 -6.23
N GLU A 66 -5.64 -9.22 -7.21
CA GLU A 66 -4.53 -10.17 -7.02
C GLU A 66 -3.59 -9.74 -5.91
N ARG A 67 -3.23 -8.45 -5.85
CA ARG A 67 -2.32 -7.92 -4.82
C ARG A 67 -2.97 -7.93 -3.44
N ILE A 68 -4.27 -7.64 -3.34
CA ILE A 68 -5.05 -7.78 -2.10
C ILE A 68 -5.02 -9.24 -1.63
N ILE A 69 -5.40 -10.19 -2.48
CA ILE A 69 -5.43 -11.63 -2.15
C ILE A 69 -4.03 -12.13 -1.76
N HIS A 70 -2.98 -11.71 -2.48
CA HIS A 70 -1.60 -12.07 -2.15
C HIS A 70 -1.20 -11.58 -0.75
N SER A 71 -1.61 -10.37 -0.38
CA SER A 71 -1.28 -9.78 0.94
C SER A 71 -2.05 -10.40 2.10
N SER A 72 -3.25 -10.94 1.86
CA SER A 72 -4.13 -11.49 2.90
C SER A 72 -4.20 -13.02 2.93
N ALA A 73 -3.75 -13.67 1.85
CA ALA A 73 -3.99 -15.08 1.56
C ALA A 73 -5.48 -15.49 1.55
N ASP A 74 -6.38 -14.53 1.33
CA ASP A 74 -7.83 -14.73 1.38
C ASP A 74 -8.43 -14.63 -0.03
N LEU A 75 -8.84 -15.77 -0.58
CA LEU A 75 -9.37 -15.87 -1.94
C LEU A 75 -10.77 -15.25 -2.08
N GLU A 76 -11.51 -15.03 -0.98
CA GLU A 76 -12.87 -14.49 -1.06
C GLU A 76 -12.88 -13.03 -1.56
N TYR A 77 -11.75 -12.32 -1.48
CA TYR A 77 -11.60 -11.00 -2.09
C TYR A 77 -11.85 -11.00 -3.61
N ALA A 78 -11.76 -12.15 -4.28
CA ALA A 78 -12.09 -12.29 -5.70
C ALA A 78 -13.54 -11.92 -6.03
N VAL A 79 -14.46 -12.06 -5.08
CA VAL A 79 -15.88 -11.71 -5.24
C VAL A 79 -16.33 -10.59 -4.29
N ASP A 80 -15.48 -10.20 -3.34
CA ASP A 80 -15.79 -9.18 -2.35
C ASP A 80 -15.34 -7.76 -2.78
N VAL A 81 -14.28 -7.63 -3.59
CA VAL A 81 -13.76 -6.33 -4.06
C VAL A 81 -14.68 -5.72 -5.12
N LEU A 82 -15.04 -4.45 -4.94
CA LEU A 82 -15.91 -3.68 -5.83
C LEU A 82 -15.27 -2.34 -6.24
N THR A 83 -15.17 -2.13 -7.55
CA THR A 83 -14.71 -0.88 -8.19
C THR A 83 -15.28 -0.81 -9.61
N THR A 84 -14.81 0.13 -10.43
CA THR A 84 -14.83 -0.01 -11.89
C THR A 84 -13.40 0.14 -12.40
N GLU A 85 -13.15 -0.23 -13.66
CA GLU A 85 -11.83 -0.03 -14.26
C GLU A 85 -11.53 1.46 -14.41
N GLU A 86 -12.52 2.27 -14.77
CA GLU A 86 -12.39 3.72 -14.95
C GLU A 86 -11.95 4.43 -13.67
N HIS A 87 -12.44 4.00 -12.50
CA HIS A 87 -11.95 4.51 -11.22
C HIS A 87 -10.46 4.26 -11.02
N LEU A 88 -10.00 3.04 -11.34
CA LEU A 88 -8.59 2.67 -11.19
C LEU A 88 -7.71 3.36 -12.24
N VAL A 89 -8.19 3.54 -13.47
CA VAL A 89 -7.51 4.33 -14.51
C VAL A 89 -7.30 5.77 -14.04
N SER A 90 -8.36 6.43 -13.56
CA SER A 90 -8.27 7.80 -12.99
C SER A 90 -7.25 7.89 -11.86
N GLY A 91 -7.27 6.90 -10.94
CA GLY A 91 -6.30 6.84 -9.86
C GLY A 91 -4.86 6.62 -10.33
N LEU A 92 -4.65 5.71 -11.28
CA LEU A 92 -3.33 5.42 -11.85
C LEU A 92 -2.76 6.64 -12.58
N GLU A 93 -3.57 7.31 -13.41
CA GLU A 93 -3.18 8.52 -14.12
C GLU A 93 -2.79 9.63 -13.15
N ALA A 94 -3.58 9.84 -12.09
CA ALA A 94 -3.24 10.80 -11.05
C ALA A 94 -1.93 10.45 -10.33
N LEU A 95 -1.71 9.18 -9.98
CA LEU A 95 -0.46 8.72 -9.35
C LEU A 95 0.76 8.94 -10.27
N ARG A 96 0.61 8.67 -11.57
CA ARG A 96 1.63 8.92 -12.61
C ARG A 96 1.89 10.42 -12.79
N ALA A 97 0.87 11.26 -12.66
CA ALA A 97 0.98 12.72 -12.67
C ALA A 97 1.55 13.32 -11.37
N GLY A 98 1.85 12.49 -10.36
CA GLY A 98 2.47 12.92 -9.10
C GLY A 98 1.47 13.30 -8.01
N ALA A 99 0.21 12.87 -8.10
CA ALA A 99 -0.78 13.11 -7.06
C ALA A 99 -0.28 12.64 -5.68
N PRO A 100 -0.53 13.41 -4.61
CA PRO A 100 -0.21 13.01 -3.24
C PRO A 100 -0.96 11.74 -2.84
N VAL A 101 -0.33 10.91 -2.01
CA VAL A 101 -0.95 9.74 -1.39
C VAL A 101 -1.18 10.04 0.08
N VAL A 102 -2.45 10.02 0.50
CA VAL A 102 -2.86 10.32 1.87
C VAL A 102 -3.35 9.05 2.55
N THR A 103 -2.92 8.80 3.79
CA THR A 103 -3.31 7.60 4.54
C THR A 103 -4.02 7.95 5.84
N ASP A 104 -4.96 7.09 6.28
CA ASP A 104 -5.71 7.30 7.51
C ASP A 104 -4.92 6.93 8.78
N VAL A 105 -3.97 5.99 8.66
CA VAL A 105 -3.11 5.54 9.76
C VAL A 105 -1.68 5.22 9.30
N GLU A 106 -0.73 5.31 10.23
CA GLU A 106 0.70 5.05 9.98
C GLU A 106 0.99 3.64 9.46
N MET A 107 0.21 2.63 9.86
CA MET A 107 0.39 1.26 9.35
C MET A 107 0.10 1.14 7.86
N VAL A 108 -0.81 1.97 7.31
CA VAL A 108 -1.05 2.03 5.87
C VAL A 108 0.13 2.72 5.19
N ALA A 109 0.58 3.86 5.74
CA ALA A 109 1.76 4.59 5.25
C ALA A 109 2.99 3.67 5.16
N ALA A 110 3.30 2.94 6.22
CA ALA A 110 4.44 2.02 6.28
C ALA A 110 4.35 0.87 5.24
N GLY A 111 3.15 0.49 4.81
CA GLY A 111 2.94 -0.52 3.78
C GLY A 111 3.14 0.00 2.35
N ILE A 112 3.11 1.31 2.13
CA ILE A 112 3.28 1.93 0.82
C ILE A 112 4.77 2.22 0.62
N THR A 113 5.39 1.55 -0.35
CA THR A 113 6.87 1.45 -0.42
C THR A 113 7.50 2.21 -1.59
N ALA A 114 6.69 2.63 -2.56
CA ALA A 114 7.17 3.31 -3.78
C ALA A 114 7.03 4.84 -3.73
N ARG A 115 6.37 5.36 -2.69
CA ARG A 115 5.91 6.76 -2.66
C ARG A 115 5.83 7.23 -1.21
N ASP A 116 6.32 8.43 -0.95
CA ASP A 116 6.10 9.11 0.32
C ASP A 116 4.61 9.44 0.51
N THR A 117 4.11 9.25 1.73
CA THR A 117 2.70 9.45 2.06
C THR A 117 2.50 10.57 3.06
N VAL A 118 1.36 11.24 2.97
CA VAL A 118 0.90 12.20 3.98
C VAL A 118 0.01 11.46 4.99
N CYS A 119 0.44 11.37 6.24
CA CYS A 119 -0.35 10.83 7.34
C CYS A 119 -0.31 11.78 8.54
N HIS A 120 -1.45 12.38 8.88
CA HIS A 120 -1.55 13.31 10.00
C HIS A 120 -2.16 12.71 11.25
N VAL A 121 -2.38 11.39 11.29
CA VAL A 121 -3.06 10.77 12.43
C VAL A 121 -2.28 10.98 13.73
N ALA A 122 -0.95 10.95 13.68
CA ALA A 122 -0.09 11.14 14.86
C ALA A 122 0.12 12.62 15.23
N ASP A 123 -0.22 13.58 14.35
CA ASP A 123 0.00 15.01 14.58
C ASP A 123 -0.71 15.48 15.87
N PRO A 124 -0.02 16.17 16.80
CA PRO A 124 -0.64 16.82 17.95
C PRO A 124 -1.82 17.75 17.60
N ALA A 125 -1.77 18.45 16.46
CA ALA A 125 -2.82 19.30 15.93
C ALA A 125 -4.09 18.52 15.59
N THR A 126 -3.96 17.32 15.02
CA THR A 126 -5.09 16.39 14.81
C THR A 126 -5.79 16.08 16.13
N GLY A 127 -5.03 15.80 17.18
CA GLY A 127 -5.58 15.53 18.51
C GLY A 127 -6.30 16.74 19.13
N ARG A 128 -5.85 17.96 18.86
CA ARG A 128 -6.54 19.20 19.30
C ARG A 128 -7.82 19.40 18.50
N MET A 129 -7.77 19.24 17.19
CA MET A 129 -8.93 19.38 16.31
C MET A 129 -10.02 18.36 16.63
N ALA A 130 -9.67 17.09 16.81
CA ALA A 130 -10.61 16.03 17.14
C ALA A 130 -11.43 16.37 18.40
N ARG A 131 -10.76 16.85 19.45
CA ARG A 131 -11.43 17.29 20.69
C ARG A 131 -12.31 18.51 20.48
N ALA A 132 -11.81 19.52 19.77
CA ALA A 132 -12.55 20.77 19.56
C ALA A 132 -13.80 20.57 18.69
N ALA A 133 -13.73 19.68 17.70
CA ALA A 133 -14.83 19.42 16.76
C ALA A 133 -15.74 18.25 17.19
N GLY A 134 -15.42 17.51 18.26
CA GLY A 134 -16.19 16.35 18.71
C GLY A 134 -16.18 15.17 17.73
N ILE A 135 -15.07 14.99 17.00
CA ILE A 135 -14.90 13.94 15.99
C ILE A 135 -13.74 13.00 16.35
N THR A 136 -13.60 11.88 15.65
CA THR A 136 -12.49 10.95 15.85
C THR A 136 -11.17 11.57 15.39
N ARG A 137 -10.06 10.98 15.87
CA ARG A 137 -8.72 11.40 15.46
C ARG A 137 -8.48 11.20 13.95
N SER A 138 -8.94 10.08 13.39
CA SER A 138 -8.79 9.82 11.95
C SER A 138 -9.63 10.77 11.09
N ALA A 139 -10.84 11.13 11.52
CA ALA A 139 -11.65 12.16 10.85
C ALA A 139 -10.96 13.54 10.89
N ALA A 140 -10.42 13.94 12.04
CA ALA A 140 -9.63 15.18 12.12
C ALA A 140 -8.38 15.13 11.24
N ALA A 141 -7.71 13.98 11.12
CA ALA A 141 -6.54 13.80 10.28
C ALA A 141 -6.87 14.03 8.81
N VAL A 142 -8.03 13.56 8.33
CA VAL A 142 -8.52 13.83 6.96
C VAL A 142 -8.59 15.33 6.70
N ARG A 143 -9.13 16.12 7.64
CA ARG A 143 -9.22 17.58 7.47
C ARG A 143 -7.85 18.25 7.39
N LEU A 144 -6.90 17.83 8.24
CA LEU A 144 -5.53 18.36 8.18
C LEU A 144 -4.84 17.97 6.88
N SER A 145 -4.89 16.70 6.48
CA SER A 145 -4.29 16.24 5.23
C SER A 145 -4.90 16.94 4.03
N TYR A 146 -6.22 17.13 3.99
CA TYR A 146 -6.87 17.84 2.88
C TYR A 146 -6.48 19.32 2.82
N ALA A 147 -6.29 19.97 3.97
CA ALA A 147 -5.80 21.35 4.01
C ALA A 147 -4.37 21.49 3.46
N GLU A 148 -3.54 20.44 3.59
CA GLU A 148 -2.19 20.41 3.02
C GLU A 148 -2.18 20.06 1.53
N VAL A 149 -2.85 18.98 1.14
CA VAL A 149 -2.69 18.41 -0.22
C VAL A 149 -3.71 18.94 -1.23
N GLY A 150 -4.84 19.48 -0.77
CA GLY A 150 -5.93 19.94 -1.63
C GLY A 150 -6.66 18.80 -2.38
N PRO A 151 -7.42 19.12 -3.45
CA PRO A 151 -8.14 18.13 -4.24
C PRO A 151 -7.20 17.32 -5.14
N GLY A 152 -7.66 16.16 -5.62
CA GLY A 152 -6.92 15.32 -6.58
C GLY A 152 -5.90 14.37 -5.96
N ALA A 153 -5.79 14.32 -4.63
CA ALA A 153 -5.00 13.30 -3.95
C ALA A 153 -5.66 11.90 -4.04
N VAL A 154 -4.83 10.87 -3.92
CA VAL A 154 -5.28 9.48 -3.72
C VAL A 154 -5.33 9.20 -2.23
N TRP A 155 -6.51 8.79 -1.74
CA TRP A 155 -6.74 8.52 -0.33
C TRP A 155 -6.76 7.01 -0.07
N VAL A 156 -6.01 6.55 0.91
CA VAL A 156 -5.89 5.14 1.28
C VAL A 156 -6.34 4.97 2.72
N VAL A 157 -7.55 4.44 2.89
CA VAL A 157 -8.18 4.24 4.20
C VAL A 157 -8.22 2.74 4.50
N GLY A 158 -7.36 2.31 5.42
CA GLY A 158 -7.22 0.90 5.79
C GLY A 158 -7.75 0.55 7.18
N CYS A 159 -8.07 1.54 8.03
CA CYS A 159 -8.40 1.28 9.43
C CYS A 159 -9.70 1.93 9.87
N ALA A 160 -9.91 3.22 9.59
CA ALA A 160 -10.94 4.00 10.26
C ALA A 160 -12.15 4.29 9.34
N PRO A 161 -13.33 3.68 9.59
CA PRO A 161 -14.58 4.04 8.90
C PRO A 161 -14.91 5.53 8.97
N THR A 162 -14.55 6.18 10.08
CA THR A 162 -14.79 7.62 10.29
C THR A 162 -13.89 8.52 9.44
N ALA A 163 -12.71 8.05 9.01
CA ALA A 163 -11.93 8.78 8.02
C ALA A 163 -12.64 8.75 6.66
N LEU A 164 -13.19 7.59 6.28
CA LEU A 164 -13.91 7.44 5.02
C LEU A 164 -15.18 8.30 4.98
N ALA A 165 -15.96 8.30 6.05
CA ALA A 165 -17.13 9.18 6.20
C ALA A 165 -16.74 10.66 6.04
N GLU A 166 -15.65 11.09 6.69
CA GLU A 166 -15.21 12.48 6.64
C GLU A 166 -14.72 12.90 5.23
N ILE A 167 -14.08 12.01 4.47
CA ILE A 167 -13.70 12.23 3.06
C ILE A 167 -14.94 12.55 2.21
N ILE A 168 -16.01 11.79 2.40
CA ILE A 168 -17.28 11.93 1.67
C ILE A 168 -17.98 13.23 2.09
N GLU A 169 -18.20 13.43 3.39
CA GLU A 169 -18.94 14.56 3.94
C GLU A 169 -18.28 15.92 3.64
N ARG A 170 -16.95 15.96 3.57
CA ARG A 170 -16.21 17.20 3.26
C ARG A 170 -16.01 17.44 1.77
N GLY A 171 -16.37 16.48 0.92
CA GLY A 171 -16.22 16.61 -0.52
C GLY A 171 -14.78 16.92 -0.91
N VAL A 172 -13.82 16.13 -0.42
CA VAL A 172 -12.38 16.36 -0.62
C VAL A 172 -11.91 16.19 -2.07
N ARG A 173 -12.82 15.85 -3.01
CA ARG A 173 -12.57 15.66 -4.45
C ARG A 173 -11.31 14.84 -4.74
N PRO A 174 -11.24 13.59 -4.26
CA PRO A 174 -10.10 12.71 -4.47
C PRO A 174 -9.99 12.26 -5.93
N ALA A 175 -8.78 11.94 -6.39
CA ALA A 175 -8.59 11.26 -7.68
C ALA A 175 -8.97 9.77 -7.62
N LEU A 176 -8.77 9.16 -6.44
CA LEU A 176 -9.19 7.80 -6.10
C LEU A 176 -9.26 7.66 -4.57
N VAL A 177 -10.25 6.91 -4.08
CA VAL A 177 -10.33 6.45 -2.69
C VAL A 177 -10.19 4.94 -2.64
N ILE A 178 -9.11 4.46 -2.02
CA ILE A 178 -8.95 3.06 -1.62
C ILE A 178 -9.58 2.93 -0.23
N GLY A 179 -10.86 2.58 -0.20
CA GLY A 179 -11.69 2.49 1.01
C GLY A 179 -11.82 1.06 1.50
N LEU A 180 -10.81 0.60 2.25
CA LEU A 180 -10.75 -0.75 2.80
C LEU A 180 -10.62 -0.76 4.35
N PRO A 181 -11.42 0.03 5.11
CA PRO A 181 -11.43 -0.10 6.56
C PRO A 181 -11.93 -1.49 6.97
N VAL A 182 -11.24 -2.07 7.95
CA VAL A 182 -11.65 -3.32 8.62
C VAL A 182 -12.47 -2.99 9.87
N GLY A 183 -13.46 -3.82 10.16
CA GLY A 183 -14.10 -3.80 11.48
C GLY A 183 -15.54 -4.27 11.45
N PHE A 184 -16.02 -4.65 12.63
CA PHE A 184 -17.40 -5.11 12.83
C PHE A 184 -18.39 -3.98 13.10
N VAL A 185 -17.92 -2.73 13.15
CA VAL A 185 -18.75 -1.54 13.42
C VAL A 185 -18.42 -0.47 12.40
N GLY A 186 -19.39 -0.11 11.56
CA GLY A 186 -19.30 1.01 10.62
C GLY A 186 -18.48 0.75 9.36
N ALA A 187 -17.71 -0.35 9.29
CA ALA A 187 -16.85 -0.62 8.13
C ALA A 187 -17.68 -0.88 6.87
N THR A 188 -18.63 -1.81 6.95
CA THR A 188 -19.53 -2.15 5.83
C THR A 188 -20.36 -0.94 5.40
N GLU A 189 -20.92 -0.20 6.35
CA GLU A 189 -21.75 0.98 6.09
C GLU A 189 -20.95 2.12 5.46
N SER A 190 -19.73 2.38 5.95
CA SER A 190 -18.87 3.43 5.37
C SER A 190 -18.40 3.08 3.96
N LYS A 191 -18.12 1.80 3.67
CA LYS A 191 -17.77 1.33 2.32
C LYS A 191 -18.97 1.39 1.38
N GLN A 192 -20.16 1.07 1.87
CA GLN A 192 -21.40 1.27 1.10
C GLN A 192 -21.61 2.76 0.79
N ALA A 193 -21.47 3.64 1.78
CA ALA A 193 -21.57 5.09 1.58
C ALA A 193 -20.53 5.61 0.57
N LEU A 194 -19.31 5.06 0.55
CA LEU A 194 -18.30 5.38 -0.46
C LEU A 194 -18.78 5.00 -1.86
N ARG A 195 -19.32 3.80 -2.05
CA ARG A 195 -19.86 3.37 -3.35
C ARG A 195 -21.03 4.24 -3.79
N ASP A 196 -21.90 4.63 -2.86
CA ASP A 196 -23.08 5.46 -3.13
C ASP A 196 -22.72 6.94 -3.37
N SER A 197 -21.54 7.39 -2.95
CA SER A 197 -21.09 8.78 -3.09
C SER A 197 -20.76 9.20 -4.54
N GLY A 198 -20.53 8.22 -5.43
CA GLY A 198 -20.08 8.46 -6.80
C GLY A 198 -18.62 8.91 -6.93
N LEU A 199 -17.83 8.90 -5.85
CA LEU A 199 -16.40 9.15 -5.90
C LEU A 199 -15.66 7.99 -6.59
N PRO A 200 -14.58 8.26 -7.36
CA PRO A 200 -13.71 7.20 -7.85
C PRO A 200 -13.15 6.39 -6.68
N GLN A 201 -13.42 5.08 -6.66
CA GLN A 201 -13.14 4.27 -5.49
C GLN A 201 -12.86 2.80 -5.81
N VAL A 202 -12.11 2.16 -4.91
CA VAL A 202 -12.09 0.70 -4.71
C VAL A 202 -12.35 0.37 -3.23
N SER A 203 -13.27 -0.57 -2.98
CA SER A 203 -13.66 -1.04 -1.65
C SER A 203 -14.07 -2.51 -1.71
N ASN A 204 -14.66 -3.03 -0.64
CA ASN A 204 -15.24 -4.36 -0.59
C ASN A 204 -16.59 -4.37 0.18
N VAL A 205 -17.32 -5.48 0.13
CA VAL A 205 -18.65 -5.60 0.75
C VAL A 205 -18.57 -5.99 2.22
N SER A 206 -17.74 -6.98 2.55
CA SER A 206 -17.65 -7.56 3.91
C SER A 206 -17.01 -6.64 4.95
N GLU A 207 -16.91 -7.08 6.20
CA GLU A 207 -16.18 -6.41 7.29
C GLU A 207 -14.65 -6.45 7.10
N LYS A 208 -14.18 -7.26 6.16
CA LYS A 208 -12.75 -7.42 5.86
C LYS A 208 -12.16 -6.11 5.33
N GLY A 209 -10.87 -5.95 5.54
CA GLY A 209 -10.14 -4.76 5.16
C GLY A 209 -8.79 -4.78 5.86
N GLY A 210 -8.27 -3.60 6.19
CA GLY A 210 -7.09 -3.47 7.02
C GLY A 210 -5.95 -2.76 6.31
N SER A 211 -4.96 -2.36 7.08
CA SER A 211 -3.83 -1.59 6.56
C SER A 211 -3.03 -2.35 5.50
N ALA A 212 -2.86 -3.66 5.67
CA ALA A 212 -2.13 -4.50 4.71
C ALA A 212 -2.81 -4.53 3.34
N VAL A 213 -4.12 -4.80 3.29
CA VAL A 213 -4.86 -4.87 2.03
C VAL A 213 -5.03 -3.50 1.36
N ALA A 214 -5.19 -2.44 2.15
CA ALA A 214 -5.28 -1.07 1.63
C ALA A 214 -3.96 -0.61 1.01
N ALA A 215 -2.84 -0.86 1.70
CA ALA A 215 -1.51 -0.59 1.15
C ALA A 215 -1.20 -1.47 -0.08
N ALA A 216 -1.63 -2.74 -0.06
CA ALA A 216 -1.50 -3.65 -1.19
C ALA A 216 -2.23 -3.14 -2.44
N ALA A 217 -3.47 -2.67 -2.29
CA ALA A 217 -4.22 -2.06 -3.39
C ALA A 217 -3.51 -0.83 -3.96
N CYS A 218 -2.97 0.05 -3.10
CA CYS A 218 -2.21 1.22 -3.54
C CYS A 218 -0.92 0.84 -4.29
N ASN A 219 -0.15 -0.10 -3.73
CA ASN A 219 1.07 -0.62 -4.33
C ASN A 219 0.79 -1.30 -5.68
N ALA A 220 -0.36 -1.95 -5.86
CA ALA A 220 -0.73 -2.54 -7.14
C ALA A 220 -0.75 -1.49 -8.25
N LEU A 221 -1.30 -0.30 -7.98
CA LEU A 221 -1.32 0.81 -8.93
C LEU A 221 0.06 1.45 -9.10
N LEU A 222 0.78 1.68 -8.00
CA LEU A 222 2.13 2.30 -8.04
C LEU A 222 3.14 1.46 -8.83
N TYR A 223 3.01 0.13 -8.79
CA TYR A 223 3.86 -0.80 -9.53
C TYR A 223 3.25 -1.28 -10.86
N TYR A 224 2.16 -0.66 -11.31
CA TYR A 224 1.51 -1.07 -12.55
C TYR A 224 2.27 -0.51 -13.77
N GLU A 225 2.99 -1.40 -14.45
CA GLU A 225 3.78 -1.10 -15.66
C GLU A 225 2.99 -1.32 -16.97
N GLY A 226 1.75 -1.85 -16.89
CA GLY A 226 0.90 -2.06 -18.05
C GLY A 226 0.30 -0.79 -18.63
N ASP A 227 -0.23 -0.90 -19.85
CA ASP A 227 -1.10 0.11 -20.45
C ASP A 227 -2.51 -0.03 -19.84
N PRO A 228 -3.12 1.06 -19.34
CA PRO A 228 -4.50 1.04 -18.84
C PRO A 228 -5.59 0.80 -19.89
N GLN A 229 -5.24 0.67 -21.19
CA GLN A 229 -6.17 0.53 -22.32
C GLN A 229 -6.72 -0.89 -22.53
#